data_AF-K5WR68-F1
#
_entry.id   AF-K5WR68-F1
#
_cell.length_a   1.000
_cell.length_b   1.000
_cell.length_c   1.000
_cell.angle_alpha   90.00
_cell.angle_beta   90.00
_cell.angle_gamma   90.00
#
_symmetry.space_group_name_H-M   'P 1'
#
loop_
_entity.id
_entity.type
_entity.pdbx_description
1 polymer ?
#
loop_
_entity_poly.entity_id
_entity_poly.type
_entity_poly.pdbx_seq_one_letter_code
_entity_poly.pdbx_strand_id
1 'polypeptide(L)'
;MTRLSLRQIAGSLPPNEARELRAAFKQAFPTEAGSKKDYPCNSCGFTPNRMEQEGGRKLRTCSGCRKVDRLIFYCSSECQRRDWKHGKPYPHKAICGKPLTEREICDLPSTKSFYSAEDLIPDAEPQFQRSTALSRQISCLLTDLWLDYVLFVPENTDPGGQKRINVMFDLRRKPQFILHRNRALKNGDASAVQIMYALLLGGVEGEISPTQSDEPISPSLIRSQLEEEYGVIVDSTPPSVQDQHRLSMNATSEELALIDHTLNRVVDPERMQSMKQLLKTCSPTPYLIGC
;
A
#
# COMPACT_ATOMS: atom_id res chain seq x y z
N MET A 1 -14.79 -7.86 -19.38
CA MET A 1 -15.97 -6.96 -19.40
C MET A 1 -15.56 -5.65 -18.75
N THR A 2 -15.56 -4.56 -19.51
CA THR A 2 -15.16 -3.22 -19.02
C THR A 2 -16.28 -2.64 -18.16
N ARG A 3 -16.00 -2.27 -16.92
CA ARG A 3 -16.98 -1.55 -16.07
C ARG A 3 -17.08 -0.11 -16.59
N LEU A 4 -18.27 0.29 -17.04
CA LEU A 4 -18.55 1.67 -17.40
C LEU A 4 -18.95 2.45 -16.15
N SER A 5 -18.44 3.67 -16.00
CA SER A 5 -18.82 4.54 -14.89
C SER A 5 -20.27 5.00 -15.02
N LEU A 6 -20.94 5.27 -13.89
CA LEU A 6 -22.31 5.82 -13.89
C LEU A 6 -22.43 7.08 -14.76
N ARG A 7 -21.35 7.88 -14.85
CA ARG A 7 -21.32 9.09 -15.66
C ARG A 7 -21.23 8.79 -17.16
N GLN A 8 -20.49 7.75 -17.56
CA GLN A 8 -20.43 7.30 -18.96
C GLN A 8 -21.79 6.77 -19.41
N ILE A 9 -22.43 5.93 -18.59
CA ILE A 9 -23.77 5.41 -18.86
C ILE A 9 -24.79 6.56 -18.91
N ALA A 10 -24.76 7.47 -17.94
CA ALA A 10 -25.63 8.63 -17.95
C ALA A 10 -25.34 9.61 -19.09
N GLY A 11 -24.12 9.59 -19.67
CA GLY A 11 -23.73 10.43 -20.79
C GLY A 11 -24.28 9.96 -22.13
N SER A 12 -24.58 8.66 -22.27
CA SER A 12 -25.22 8.09 -23.45
C SER A 12 -26.75 8.14 -23.43
N LEU A 13 -27.35 8.55 -22.31
CA LEU A 13 -28.80 8.60 -22.14
C LEU A 13 -29.38 10.01 -22.40
N PRO A 14 -30.65 10.12 -22.83
CA PRO A 14 -31.39 11.37 -22.85
C PRO A 14 -31.38 12.07 -21.47
N PRO A 15 -31.45 13.41 -21.40
CA PRO A 15 -31.30 14.15 -20.14
C PRO A 15 -32.24 13.72 -19.00
N ASN A 16 -33.48 13.33 -19.33
CA ASN A 16 -34.45 12.87 -18.34
C ASN A 16 -34.09 11.48 -17.79
N GLU A 17 -33.72 10.54 -18.65
CA GLU A 17 -33.29 9.19 -18.26
C GLU A 17 -31.96 9.22 -17.48
N ALA A 18 -31.02 10.07 -17.89
CA ALA A 18 -29.78 10.30 -17.16
C ALA A 18 -30.04 10.84 -15.74
N ARG A 19 -31.04 11.71 -15.58
CA ARG A 19 -31.45 12.25 -14.28
C ARG A 19 -32.10 11.17 -13.41
N GLU A 20 -32.99 10.36 -13.98
CA GLU A 20 -33.65 9.24 -13.29
C GLU A 20 -32.65 8.18 -12.87
N LEU A 21 -31.72 7.79 -13.74
CA LEU A 21 -30.64 6.84 -13.41
C LEU A 21 -29.79 7.33 -12.23
N ARG A 22 -29.42 8.62 -12.22
CA ARG A 22 -28.66 9.21 -11.10
C ARG A 22 -29.48 9.26 -9.82
N ALA A 23 -30.77 9.56 -9.90
CA ALA A 23 -31.66 9.59 -8.75
C ALA A 23 -31.87 8.18 -8.17
N ALA A 24 -32.11 7.19 -9.03
CA ALA A 24 -32.24 5.78 -8.66
C ALA A 24 -30.95 5.24 -8.05
N PHE A 25 -29.79 5.54 -8.64
CA PHE A 25 -28.49 5.17 -8.06
C PHE A 25 -28.29 5.81 -6.68
N LYS A 26 -28.64 7.09 -6.52
CA LYS A 26 -28.55 7.77 -5.23
C LYS A 26 -29.48 7.19 -4.17
N GLN A 27 -30.66 6.73 -4.57
CA GLN A 27 -31.63 6.10 -3.69
C GLN A 27 -31.21 4.67 -3.30
N ALA A 28 -30.65 3.92 -4.25
CA ALA A 28 -30.19 2.54 -4.03
C ALA A 28 -28.88 2.49 -3.21
N PHE A 29 -28.01 3.49 -3.36
CA PHE A 29 -26.71 3.55 -2.70
C PHE A 29 -26.54 4.86 -1.90
N PRO A 30 -27.35 5.11 -0.85
CA PRO A 30 -27.35 6.37 -0.11
C PRO A 30 -26.00 6.66 0.58
N THR A 31 -25.25 5.63 0.95
CA THR A 31 -23.90 5.71 1.52
C THR A 31 -22.82 6.02 0.47
N GLU A 32 -23.00 5.64 -0.79
CA GLU A 32 -22.08 5.94 -1.89
C GLU A 32 -22.37 7.30 -2.54
N ALA A 33 -23.63 7.75 -2.48
CA ALA A 33 -24.06 8.97 -3.13
C ALA A 33 -23.88 10.25 -2.31
N GLY A 34 -23.42 10.15 -1.06
CA GLY A 34 -23.59 11.22 -0.08
C GLY A 34 -22.35 11.71 0.66
N SER A 35 -21.37 10.86 0.95
CA SER A 35 -20.22 11.33 1.71
C SER A 35 -19.07 11.67 0.77
N LYS A 36 -18.67 12.95 0.73
CA LYS A 36 -17.34 13.38 0.27
C LYS A 36 -16.27 12.83 1.24
N LYS A 37 -16.25 11.51 1.44
CA LYS A 37 -15.42 10.80 2.40
C LYS A 37 -13.98 10.94 1.97
N ASP A 38 -13.21 11.57 2.83
CA ASP A 38 -11.78 11.37 3.05
C ASP A 38 -10.85 11.40 1.83
N TYR A 39 -11.16 12.16 0.78
CA TYR A 39 -10.13 12.40 -0.24
C TYR A 39 -9.04 13.25 0.39
N PRO A 40 -7.78 12.79 0.45
CA PRO A 40 -6.70 13.61 0.95
C PRO A 40 -6.31 14.68 -0.07
N CYS A 41 -5.66 15.74 0.40
CA CYS A 41 -4.93 16.65 -0.47
C CYS A 41 -3.85 15.87 -1.24
N ASN A 42 -3.88 15.92 -2.57
CA ASN A 42 -2.94 15.19 -3.43
C ASN A 42 -1.47 15.60 -3.21
N SER A 43 -1.23 16.79 -2.67
CA SER A 43 0.13 17.28 -2.42
C SER A 43 0.67 16.97 -1.02
N CYS A 44 -0.18 16.91 0.00
CA CYS A 44 0.29 16.84 1.40
C CYS A 44 -0.42 15.79 2.26
N GLY A 45 -1.31 14.97 1.68
CA GLY A 45 -2.03 13.91 2.39
C GLY A 45 -3.14 14.40 3.33
N PHE A 46 -3.30 15.72 3.50
CA PHE A 46 -4.23 16.29 4.47
C PHE A 46 -5.70 15.92 4.20
N THR A 47 -6.40 15.36 5.19
CA THR A 47 -7.83 14.95 5.11
C THR A 47 -8.77 15.93 5.84
N PRO A 48 -10.03 16.10 5.39
CA PRO A 48 -10.98 17.04 5.97
C PRO A 48 -11.43 16.73 7.41
N ASN A 49 -11.33 15.48 7.88
CA ASN A 49 -11.70 15.12 9.26
C ASN A 49 -10.85 15.85 10.30
N ARG A 50 -9.69 16.38 9.91
CA ARG A 50 -8.83 17.22 10.74
C ARG A 50 -9.29 18.70 10.81
N MET A 51 -10.24 19.14 9.98
CA MET A 51 -10.65 20.55 9.85
C MET A 51 -11.93 20.95 10.59
N GLU A 52 -12.70 20.01 11.13
CA GLU A 52 -13.87 20.37 11.95
C GLU A 52 -13.46 21.21 13.18
N GLN A 53 -12.18 21.16 13.57
CA GLN A 53 -11.61 21.94 14.68
C GLN A 53 -11.07 23.34 14.27
N GLU A 54 -10.86 23.65 12.99
CA GLU A 54 -10.18 24.89 12.53
C GLU A 54 -10.98 25.69 11.46
N GLY A 55 -12.31 25.67 11.51
CA GLY A 55 -13.14 26.52 10.65
C GLY A 55 -13.31 26.02 9.19
N GLY A 56 -13.13 24.72 8.95
CA GLY A 56 -13.81 24.00 7.85
C GLY A 56 -13.53 24.45 6.41
N ARG A 57 -12.25 24.63 6.01
CA ARG A 57 -11.96 24.86 4.58
C ARG A 57 -12.18 23.58 3.76
N LYS A 58 -13.16 23.62 2.86
CA LYS A 58 -13.41 22.52 1.92
C LYS A 58 -12.22 22.34 0.97
N LEU A 59 -11.81 21.09 0.73
CA LEU A 59 -10.84 20.79 -0.32
C LEU A 59 -11.37 21.26 -1.68
N ARG A 60 -10.48 21.86 -2.47
CA ARG A 60 -10.77 22.36 -3.82
C ARG A 60 -10.41 21.29 -4.83
N THR A 61 -11.26 21.09 -5.84
CA THR A 61 -10.99 20.15 -6.94
C THR A 61 -10.26 20.84 -8.08
N CYS A 62 -9.35 20.13 -8.75
CA CYS A 62 -8.75 20.61 -9.99
C CYS A 62 -9.81 20.67 -11.11
N SER A 63 -10.05 21.88 -11.65
CA SER A 63 -11.05 22.09 -12.71
C SER A 63 -10.71 21.37 -14.01
N GLY A 64 -9.43 21.22 -14.35
CA GLY A 64 -8.98 20.48 -15.54
C GLY A 64 -9.26 18.98 -15.42
N CYS A 65 -8.84 18.35 -14.32
CA CYS A 65 -9.11 16.93 -14.07
C CYS A 65 -10.61 16.61 -13.96
N ARG A 66 -11.40 17.51 -13.38
CA ARG A 66 -12.86 17.34 -13.28
C ARG A 66 -13.56 17.24 -14.64
N LYS A 67 -12.97 17.81 -15.71
CA LYS A 67 -13.51 17.72 -17.08
C LYS A 67 -13.34 16.33 -17.69
N VAL A 68 -12.33 15.59 -17.24
CA VAL A 68 -12.00 14.22 -17.68
C VAL A 68 -12.31 13.18 -16.59
N ASP A 69 -13.26 13.48 -15.73
CA ASP A 69 -13.74 12.59 -14.66
C ASP A 69 -12.69 12.12 -13.64
N ARG A 70 -11.55 12.82 -13.56
CA ARG A 70 -10.54 12.56 -12.54
C ARG A 70 -10.71 13.48 -11.34
N LEU A 71 -10.79 12.91 -10.15
CA LEU A 71 -10.97 13.64 -8.91
C LEU A 71 -9.62 13.87 -8.20
N ILE A 72 -9.10 15.09 -8.31
CA ILE A 72 -7.87 15.52 -7.62
C ILE A 72 -8.20 16.70 -6.72
N PHE A 73 -7.85 16.60 -5.44
CA PHE A 73 -8.22 17.54 -4.39
C PHE A 73 -6.99 18.22 -3.79
N TYR A 74 -7.14 19.49 -3.42
CA TYR A 74 -6.10 20.28 -2.73
C TYR A 74 -6.68 21.09 -1.59
N CYS A 75 -5.96 21.17 -0.47
CA CYS A 75 -6.35 22.04 0.64
C CYS A 75 -6.07 23.52 0.38
N SER A 76 -5.12 23.83 -0.52
CA SER A 76 -4.74 25.19 -0.87
C SER A 76 -4.26 25.31 -2.32
N SER A 77 -4.24 26.54 -2.85
CA SER A 77 -3.64 26.82 -4.17
C SER A 77 -2.12 26.64 -4.17
N GLU A 78 -1.49 26.66 -3.00
CA GLU A 78 -0.08 26.36 -2.84
C GLU A 78 0.21 24.87 -3.02
N CYS A 79 -0.59 23.99 -2.39
CA CYS A 79 -0.53 22.55 -2.61
C CYS A 79 -0.76 22.20 -4.08
N GLN A 80 -1.72 22.85 -4.75
CA GLN A 80 -1.93 22.66 -6.18
C GLN A 80 -0.70 23.08 -7.01
N ARG A 81 -0.08 24.23 -6.72
CA ARG A 81 1.12 24.72 -7.42
C ARG A 81 2.33 23.81 -7.18
N ARG A 82 2.47 23.26 -5.98
CA ARG A 82 3.51 22.29 -5.63
C ARG A 82 3.32 21.00 -6.42
N ASP A 83 2.12 20.44 -6.39
CA ASP A 83 1.77 19.22 -7.15
C ASP A 83 1.85 19.43 -8.67
N TRP A 84 1.58 20.65 -9.16
CA TRP A 84 1.73 20.99 -10.58
C TRP A 84 3.15 20.77 -11.10
N LYS A 85 4.16 21.13 -10.30
CA LYS A 85 5.58 21.05 -10.67
C LYS A 85 6.26 19.79 -10.17
N HIS A 86 5.89 19.35 -8.97
CA HIS A 86 6.58 18.33 -8.17
C HIS A 86 5.62 17.27 -7.63
N GLY A 87 4.45 17.13 -8.26
CA GLY A 87 3.48 16.11 -7.91
C GLY A 87 4.06 14.71 -7.98
N LYS A 88 3.49 13.81 -7.18
CA LYS A 88 3.93 12.43 -7.04
C LYS A 88 2.77 11.50 -7.39
N PRO A 89 2.98 10.45 -8.19
CA PRO A 89 4.24 9.97 -8.78
C PRO A 89 4.72 10.74 -10.02
N TYR A 90 3.94 11.68 -10.54
CA TYR A 90 4.32 12.57 -11.64
C TYR A 90 3.76 13.98 -11.37
N PRO A 91 4.37 15.03 -11.94
CA PRO A 91 3.81 16.37 -11.88
C PRO A 91 2.37 16.38 -12.41
N HIS A 92 1.44 16.99 -11.68
CA HIS A 92 0.03 17.01 -12.05
C HIS A 92 -0.21 17.56 -13.46
N LYS A 93 0.65 18.49 -13.93
CA LYS A 93 0.61 19.01 -15.30
C LYS A 93 0.72 17.92 -16.38
N ALA A 94 1.34 16.79 -16.07
CA ALA A 94 1.51 15.67 -16.98
C ALA A 94 0.17 14.98 -17.29
N ILE A 95 -0.76 14.99 -16.33
CA ILE A 95 -2.07 14.32 -16.44
C ILE A 95 -3.25 15.30 -16.52
N CYS A 96 -3.10 16.55 -16.09
CA CYS A 96 -4.21 17.48 -15.92
C CYS A 96 -5.01 17.69 -17.21
N GLY A 97 -6.33 17.41 -17.14
CA GLY A 97 -7.24 17.60 -18.27
C GLY A 97 -7.03 16.66 -19.46
N LYS A 98 -6.12 15.69 -19.37
CA LYS A 98 -5.88 14.70 -20.42
C LYS A 98 -6.74 13.45 -20.17
N PRO A 99 -7.47 12.95 -21.19
CA PRO A 99 -8.30 11.74 -21.09
C PRO A 99 -7.42 10.47 -21.18
N LEU A 100 -6.38 10.41 -20.35
CA LEU A 100 -5.53 9.23 -20.24
C LEU A 100 -6.24 8.16 -19.42
N THR A 101 -6.17 6.92 -19.90
CA THR A 101 -6.49 5.72 -19.13
C THR A 101 -5.50 5.55 -17.97
N GLU A 102 -5.88 4.78 -16.96
CA GLU A 102 -4.98 4.51 -15.81
C GLU A 102 -3.67 3.85 -16.24
N ARG A 103 -3.73 2.95 -17.24
CA ARG A 103 -2.54 2.32 -17.80
C ARG A 103 -1.58 3.33 -18.43
N GLU A 104 -2.09 4.23 -19.26
CA GLU A 104 -1.28 5.30 -19.86
C GLU A 104 -0.70 6.25 -18.81
N ILE A 105 -1.41 6.47 -17.70
CA ILE A 105 -0.93 7.26 -16.57
C ILE A 105 0.23 6.56 -15.85
N CYS A 106 0.15 5.24 -15.65
CA CYS A 106 1.21 4.43 -15.07
C CYS A 106 2.44 4.35 -15.98
N ASP A 107 2.22 4.34 -17.30
CA ASP A 107 3.26 4.29 -18.32
C ASP A 107 3.90 5.67 -18.60
N LEU A 108 3.38 6.76 -18.00
CA LEU A 108 4.02 8.06 -18.12
C LEU A 108 5.44 7.96 -17.57
N PRO A 109 6.44 8.56 -18.26
CA PRO A 109 7.81 8.59 -17.77
C PRO A 109 7.79 9.29 -16.41
N SER A 110 7.83 8.46 -15.35
CA SER A 110 7.91 8.91 -13.98
C SER A 110 9.10 9.84 -13.94
N THR A 111 8.90 11.07 -13.47
CA THR A 111 9.97 12.08 -13.41
C THR A 111 11.00 11.64 -12.38
N LYS A 112 11.87 10.69 -12.76
CA LYS A 112 12.82 9.96 -11.92
C LYS A 112 12.13 9.27 -10.74
N SER A 113 12.32 7.95 -10.61
CA SER A 113 12.09 7.14 -9.39
C SER A 113 11.93 8.01 -8.13
N PHE A 114 10.69 8.41 -7.82
CA PHE A 114 10.46 9.53 -6.87
C PHE A 114 10.69 9.14 -5.41
N TYR A 115 10.91 7.85 -5.21
CA TYR A 115 11.45 7.27 -4.01
C TYR A 115 12.64 6.51 -4.49
N SER A 116 13.81 6.86 -3.99
CA SER A 116 14.94 5.99 -4.21
C SER A 116 14.63 4.68 -3.50
N ALA A 117 15.19 3.57 -3.97
CA ALA A 117 14.95 2.28 -3.35
C ALA A 117 15.22 2.34 -1.82
N GLU A 118 16.14 3.22 -1.45
CA GLU A 118 16.55 3.58 -0.10
C GLU A 118 15.42 4.22 0.73
N ASP A 119 14.48 4.97 0.13
CA ASP A 119 13.35 5.57 0.89
C ASP A 119 12.36 4.50 1.41
N LEU A 120 12.38 3.29 0.84
CA LEU A 120 11.53 2.17 1.31
C LEU A 120 12.17 1.37 2.44
N ILE A 121 13.47 1.54 2.66
CA ILE A 121 14.25 0.83 3.65
C ILE A 121 14.61 1.85 4.73
N PRO A 122 13.97 1.81 5.91
CA PRO A 122 14.24 2.79 6.95
C PRO A 122 15.73 2.76 7.33
N ASP A 123 16.29 3.88 7.76
CA ASP A 123 17.65 3.88 8.32
C ASP A 123 17.71 3.01 9.57
N ALA A 124 18.82 2.30 9.76
CA ALA A 124 19.04 1.52 10.96
C ALA A 124 19.24 2.46 12.16
N GLU A 125 18.63 2.14 13.30
CA GLU A 125 18.93 2.80 14.55
C GLU A 125 20.40 2.54 14.94
N PRO A 126 21.07 3.51 15.60
CA PRO A 126 22.51 3.40 15.91
C PRO A 126 22.91 2.13 16.68
N GLN A 127 21.98 1.57 17.45
CA GLN A 127 22.16 0.35 18.25
C GLN A 127 21.92 -0.96 17.49
N PHE A 128 21.34 -0.90 16.30
CA PHE A 128 21.01 -2.08 15.52
C PHE A 128 21.97 -2.26 14.35
N GLN A 129 22.90 -3.19 14.51
CA GLN A 129 23.82 -3.58 13.44
C GLN A 129 23.16 -4.63 12.55
N ARG A 130 22.93 -4.28 11.28
CA ARG A 130 22.40 -5.21 10.28
C ARG A 130 23.41 -6.32 9.98
N SER A 131 22.94 -7.57 9.95
CA SER A 131 23.79 -8.69 9.57
C SER A 131 24.14 -8.66 8.07
N THR A 132 25.11 -9.48 7.66
CA THR A 132 25.44 -9.67 6.24
C THR A 132 24.27 -10.28 5.47
N ALA A 133 23.52 -11.21 6.09
CA ALA A 133 22.32 -11.79 5.52
C ALA A 133 21.21 -10.74 5.31
N LEU A 134 20.99 -9.86 6.29
CA LEU A 134 20.01 -8.78 6.14
C LEU A 134 20.43 -7.75 5.10
N SER A 135 21.72 -7.45 4.98
CA SER A 135 22.25 -6.57 3.94
C SER A 135 22.03 -7.16 2.54
N ARG A 136 22.22 -8.48 2.39
CA ARG A 136 21.88 -9.22 1.16
C ARG A 136 20.39 -9.11 0.85
N GLN A 137 19.54 -9.29 1.85
CA GLN A 137 18.09 -9.18 1.71
C GLN A 137 17.65 -7.78 1.26
N ILE A 138 18.19 -6.72 1.89
CA ILE A 138 17.97 -5.33 1.49
C ILE A 138 18.41 -5.11 0.03
N SER A 139 19.60 -5.58 -0.36
CA SER A 139 20.07 -5.43 -1.73
C SER A 139 19.12 -6.05 -2.77
N CYS A 140 18.49 -7.18 -2.45
CA CYS A 140 17.48 -7.78 -3.33
C CYS A 140 16.22 -6.91 -3.43
N LEU A 141 15.72 -6.39 -2.30
CA LEU A 141 14.55 -5.49 -2.27
C LEU A 141 14.82 -4.18 -3.01
N LEU A 142 16.04 -3.65 -2.95
CA LEU A 142 16.42 -2.44 -3.67
C LEU A 142 16.49 -2.67 -5.18
N THR A 143 16.80 -3.89 -5.62
CA THR A 143 16.90 -4.26 -7.03
C THR A 143 15.52 -4.47 -7.66
N ASP A 144 14.57 -5.03 -6.91
CA ASP A 144 13.20 -5.23 -7.36
C ASP A 144 12.19 -4.77 -6.30
N LEU A 145 11.64 -3.59 -6.55
CA LEU A 145 10.75 -2.88 -5.63
C LEU A 145 9.33 -3.48 -5.57
N TRP A 146 9.03 -4.50 -6.38
CA TRP A 146 7.78 -5.25 -6.30
C TRP A 146 7.83 -6.34 -5.23
N LEU A 147 9.03 -6.77 -4.86
CA LEU A 147 9.24 -7.80 -3.86
C LEU A 147 8.96 -7.26 -2.47
N ASP A 148 8.21 -8.02 -1.69
CA ASP A 148 8.03 -7.74 -0.28
C ASP A 148 9.16 -8.38 0.53
N TYR A 149 9.57 -9.59 0.12
CA TYR A 149 10.62 -10.38 0.74
C TYR A 149 11.23 -11.38 -0.26
N VAL A 150 12.36 -11.98 0.08
CA VAL A 150 13.04 -13.00 -0.74
C VAL A 150 13.49 -14.10 0.19
N LEU A 151 13.10 -15.33 -0.13
CA LEU A 151 13.55 -16.51 0.60
C LEU A 151 14.69 -17.15 -0.18
N PHE A 152 15.74 -17.52 0.54
CA PHE A 152 16.93 -18.12 -0.04
C PHE A 152 16.98 -19.61 0.31
N VAL A 153 16.67 -20.47 -0.66
CA VAL A 153 16.59 -21.92 -0.48
C VAL A 153 17.88 -22.56 -0.98
N PRO A 154 18.54 -23.44 -0.20
CA PRO A 154 19.66 -24.24 -0.69
C PRO A 154 19.25 -25.05 -1.91
N GLU A 155 20.07 -25.05 -2.95
CA GLU A 155 19.79 -25.81 -4.16
C GLU A 155 20.38 -27.23 -4.05
N ASN A 156 19.56 -28.26 -4.24
CA ASN A 156 19.98 -29.66 -4.03
C ASN A 156 21.07 -30.12 -5.02
N THR A 157 21.17 -29.47 -6.18
CA THR A 157 22.06 -29.89 -7.27
C THR A 157 23.45 -29.27 -7.23
N ASP A 158 23.63 -28.18 -6.48
CA ASP A 158 24.89 -27.45 -6.40
C ASP A 158 25.24 -27.15 -4.93
N PRO A 159 26.27 -27.81 -4.35
CA PRO A 159 26.71 -27.55 -2.98
C PRO A 159 27.32 -26.14 -2.88
N GLY A 160 26.44 -25.17 -2.56
CA GLY A 160 26.76 -23.74 -2.52
C GLY A 160 25.77 -22.89 -3.34
N GLY A 161 25.00 -23.53 -4.23
CA GLY A 161 23.91 -22.91 -4.96
C GLY A 161 22.76 -22.52 -4.03
N GLN A 162 22.19 -21.34 -4.30
CA GLN A 162 21.06 -20.83 -3.52
C GLN A 162 19.99 -20.31 -4.48
N LYS A 163 18.84 -20.99 -4.50
CA LYS A 163 17.66 -20.60 -5.24
C LYS A 163 16.95 -19.45 -4.52
N ARG A 164 16.58 -18.41 -5.28
CA ARG A 164 15.79 -17.28 -4.77
C ARG A 164 14.32 -17.55 -5.00
N ILE A 165 13.50 -17.41 -3.97
CA ILE A 165 12.04 -17.42 -4.06
C ILE A 165 11.54 -16.02 -3.72
N ASN A 166 10.93 -15.39 -4.72
CA ASN A 166 10.33 -14.07 -4.61
C ASN A 166 9.02 -14.18 -3.83
N VAL A 167 8.89 -13.40 -2.76
CA VAL A 167 7.68 -13.32 -1.95
C VAL A 167 6.98 -12.00 -2.24
N MET A 168 5.72 -12.11 -2.67
CA MET A 168 4.85 -10.98 -2.92
C MET A 168 3.54 -11.23 -2.17
N PHE A 169 3.24 -10.37 -1.20
CA PHE A 169 1.99 -10.45 -0.48
C PHE A 169 0.88 -9.83 -1.31
N ASP A 170 -0.30 -10.44 -1.22
CA ASP A 170 -1.52 -9.80 -1.70
C ASP A 170 -1.78 -8.51 -0.93
N LEU A 171 -2.71 -7.73 -1.45
CA LEU A 171 -2.95 -6.40 -0.93
C LEU A 171 -3.60 -6.36 0.46
N ARG A 172 -4.14 -7.47 0.95
CA ARG A 172 -4.69 -7.56 2.32
C ARG A 172 -3.58 -7.71 3.35
N ARG A 173 -2.56 -8.53 3.04
CA ARG A 173 -1.45 -8.86 3.95
C ARG A 173 -0.24 -7.95 3.79
N LYS A 174 -0.01 -7.44 2.58
CA LYS A 174 1.12 -6.57 2.24
C LYS A 174 1.27 -5.38 3.19
N PRO A 175 0.22 -4.62 3.55
CA PRO A 175 0.36 -3.52 4.49
C PRO A 175 1.00 -3.98 5.81
N GLN A 176 0.42 -5.01 6.43
CA GLN A 176 0.88 -5.56 7.70
C GLN A 176 2.32 -6.09 7.60
N PHE A 177 2.65 -6.79 6.52
CA PHE A 177 4.00 -7.28 6.31
C PHE A 177 5.02 -6.13 6.20
N ILE A 178 4.73 -5.10 5.41
CA ILE A 178 5.62 -3.95 5.23
C ILE A 178 5.86 -3.20 6.54
N LEU A 179 4.82 -3.02 7.36
CA LEU A 179 4.94 -2.42 8.70
C LEU A 179 5.98 -3.15 9.54
N HIS A 180 5.81 -4.48 9.70
CA HIS A 180 6.67 -5.27 10.57
C HIS A 180 8.07 -5.48 9.99
N ARG A 181 8.18 -5.63 8.67
CA ARG A 181 9.48 -5.63 7.97
C ARG A 181 10.25 -4.35 8.23
N ASN A 182 9.61 -3.20 8.13
CA ASN A 182 10.30 -1.92 8.30
C ASN A 182 10.71 -1.69 9.77
N ARG A 183 9.92 -2.14 10.75
CA ARG A 183 10.35 -2.18 12.15
C ARG A 183 11.61 -3.02 12.33
N ALA A 184 11.56 -4.27 11.87
CA ALA A 184 12.67 -5.20 11.98
C ALA A 184 13.93 -4.66 11.27
N LEU A 185 13.79 -4.04 10.09
CA LEU A 185 14.89 -3.40 9.36
C LEU A 185 15.50 -2.19 10.07
N LYS A 186 14.68 -1.46 10.84
CA LYS A 186 15.09 -0.25 11.56
C LYS A 186 15.82 -0.60 12.85
N ASN A 187 15.32 -1.53 13.65
CA ASN A 187 15.83 -1.74 15.01
C ASN A 187 15.93 -3.22 15.47
N GLY A 188 15.66 -4.18 14.58
CA GLY A 188 15.73 -5.60 14.94
C GLY A 188 14.61 -6.05 15.88
N ASP A 189 13.45 -5.38 15.91
CA ASP A 189 12.30 -5.75 16.76
C ASP A 189 11.91 -7.22 16.61
N ALA A 190 12.20 -8.04 17.62
CA ALA A 190 11.92 -9.47 17.64
C ALA A 190 10.41 -9.79 17.51
N SER A 191 9.53 -8.93 18.03
CA SER A 191 8.08 -9.11 17.89
C SER A 191 7.64 -8.89 16.46
N ALA A 192 8.24 -7.91 15.78
CA ALA A 192 8.00 -7.66 14.36
C ALA A 192 8.48 -8.84 13.50
N VAL A 193 9.69 -9.37 13.79
CA VAL A 193 10.22 -10.57 13.10
C VAL A 193 9.31 -11.79 13.32
N GLN A 194 8.78 -11.98 14.54
CA GLN A 194 7.84 -13.06 14.83
C GLN A 194 6.54 -12.95 13.99
N ILE A 195 6.04 -11.74 13.76
CA ILE A 195 4.88 -11.53 12.89
C ILE A 195 5.23 -11.76 11.43
N MET A 196 6.41 -11.31 10.97
CA MET A 196 6.88 -11.61 9.62
C MET A 196 6.93 -13.12 9.38
N TYR A 197 7.46 -13.89 10.34
CA TYR A 197 7.48 -15.35 10.29
C TYR A 197 6.08 -15.94 10.09
N ALA A 198 5.10 -15.52 10.90
CA ALA A 198 3.73 -15.98 10.80
C ALA A 198 3.07 -15.64 9.45
N LEU A 199 3.33 -14.45 8.91
CA LEU A 199 2.83 -14.02 7.61
C LEU A 199 3.48 -14.82 6.46
N LEU A 200 4.79 -15.09 6.55
CA LEU A 200 5.52 -15.88 5.55
C LEU A 200 5.10 -17.34 5.52
N LEU A 201 4.65 -17.90 6.65
CA LEU A 201 4.03 -19.24 6.70
C LEU A 201 2.64 -19.28 6.03
N GLY A 202 2.09 -18.14 5.62
CA GLY A 202 0.76 -18.07 5.02
C GLY A 202 -0.37 -18.03 6.04
N GLY A 203 -0.08 -17.63 7.29
CA GLY A 203 -0.97 -17.49 8.46
C GLY A 203 -2.48 -17.72 8.26
N VAL A 204 -3.01 -18.65 9.05
CA VAL A 204 -4.40 -19.15 9.10
C VAL A 204 -4.67 -20.29 8.10
N GLU A 205 -5.17 -21.42 8.63
CA GLU A 205 -5.49 -22.64 7.89
C GLU A 205 -6.33 -22.33 6.63
N GLY A 206 -5.85 -22.80 5.47
CA GLY A 206 -6.59 -22.72 4.20
C GLY A 206 -6.26 -21.54 3.28
N GLU A 207 -5.36 -20.63 3.68
CA GLU A 207 -4.91 -19.54 2.79
C GLU A 207 -3.72 -19.96 1.90
N ILE A 208 -3.66 -19.39 0.69
CA ILE A 208 -2.61 -19.69 -0.28
C ILE A 208 -1.30 -19.04 0.19
N SER A 209 -0.21 -19.81 0.15
CA SER A 209 1.13 -19.30 0.47
C SER A 209 1.47 -18.07 -0.41
N PRO A 210 2.11 -17.01 0.12
CA PRO A 210 2.52 -15.85 -0.66
C PRO A 210 3.66 -16.18 -1.66
N THR A 211 4.13 -17.43 -1.69
CA THR A 211 5.21 -17.90 -2.55
C THR A 211 4.64 -18.55 -3.81
N GLN A 212 5.10 -18.14 -4.99
CA GLN A 212 4.74 -18.80 -6.27
C GLN A 212 5.50 -20.11 -6.51
N SER A 213 6.01 -20.75 -5.45
CA SER A 213 6.75 -22.01 -5.53
C SER A 213 5.76 -23.18 -5.55
N ASP A 214 5.97 -24.13 -6.47
CA ASP A 214 5.22 -25.39 -6.50
C ASP A 214 5.53 -26.25 -5.27
N GLU A 215 6.71 -26.08 -4.68
CA GLU A 215 7.13 -26.79 -3.48
C GLU A 215 6.85 -25.96 -2.23
N PRO A 216 6.25 -26.56 -1.18
CA PRO A 216 6.04 -25.90 0.10
C PRO A 216 7.39 -25.58 0.75
N ILE A 217 7.57 -24.34 1.17
CA ILE A 217 8.78 -23.91 1.84
C ILE A 217 8.76 -24.40 3.29
N SER A 218 9.83 -25.07 3.72
CA SER A 218 9.92 -25.57 5.09
C SER A 218 9.85 -24.41 6.11
N PRO A 219 9.00 -24.52 7.16
CA PRO A 219 8.95 -23.55 8.25
C PRO A 219 10.28 -23.35 8.96
N SER A 220 11.14 -24.37 9.01
CA SER A 220 12.48 -24.26 9.60
C SER A 220 13.40 -23.37 8.77
N LEU A 221 13.26 -23.39 7.43
CA LEU A 221 14.08 -22.58 6.54
C LEU A 221 13.76 -21.09 6.71
N ILE A 222 12.47 -20.75 6.70
CA ILE A 222 12.01 -19.36 6.90
C ILE A 222 12.51 -18.85 8.26
N ARG A 223 12.42 -19.69 9.29
CA ARG A 223 12.91 -19.36 10.63
C ARG A 223 14.40 -19.08 10.64
N SER A 224 15.21 -20.03 10.20
CA SER A 224 16.68 -19.90 10.21
C SER A 224 17.14 -18.68 9.42
N GLN A 225 16.49 -18.36 8.30
CA GLN A 225 16.81 -17.14 7.55
C GLN A 225 16.50 -15.87 8.35
N LEU A 226 15.32 -15.77 8.99
CA LEU A 226 14.98 -14.61 9.83
C LEU A 226 15.92 -14.46 11.03
N GLU A 227 16.29 -15.57 11.67
CA GLU A 227 17.24 -15.56 12.79
C GLU A 227 18.64 -15.09 12.34
N GLU A 228 19.11 -15.54 11.17
CA GLU A 228 20.38 -15.09 10.57
C GLU A 228 20.35 -13.60 10.17
N GLU A 229 19.22 -13.12 9.65
CA GLU A 229 19.04 -11.74 9.23
C GLU A 229 19.00 -10.76 10.41
N TYR A 230 18.18 -11.05 11.42
CA TYR A 230 17.88 -10.07 12.48
C TYR A 230 18.63 -10.34 13.79
N GLY A 231 19.31 -11.49 13.93
CA GLY A 231 20.02 -11.85 15.16
C GLY A 231 19.07 -12.09 16.35
N VAL A 232 17.83 -12.47 16.07
CA VAL A 232 16.79 -12.77 17.07
C VAL A 232 16.48 -14.26 17.07
N ILE A 233 15.88 -14.76 18.14
CA ILE A 233 15.34 -16.13 18.20
C ILE A 233 13.85 -16.06 17.86
N VAL A 234 13.41 -16.86 16.89
CA VAL A 234 12.02 -16.85 16.42
C VAL A 234 11.29 -18.06 17.01
N ASP A 235 10.21 -17.83 17.74
CA ASP A 235 9.37 -18.90 18.28
C ASP A 235 8.72 -19.68 17.11
N SER A 236 8.73 -21.00 17.23
CA SER A 236 8.06 -21.88 16.27
C SER A 236 6.55 -21.70 16.27
N THR A 237 6.01 -21.23 17.39
CA THR A 237 4.58 -21.02 17.59
C THR A 237 4.18 -19.67 17.01
N PRO A 238 3.32 -19.62 15.98
CA PRO A 238 2.83 -18.35 15.47
C PRO A 238 2.06 -17.59 16.56
N PRO A 239 2.23 -16.27 16.69
CA PRO A 239 1.44 -15.46 17.61
C PRO A 239 -0.04 -15.57 17.27
N SER A 240 -0.90 -15.53 18.30
CA SER A 240 -2.34 -15.56 18.11
C SER A 240 -2.79 -14.41 17.20
N VAL A 241 -3.93 -14.57 16.51
CA VAL A 241 -4.51 -13.48 15.68
C VAL A 241 -4.73 -12.22 16.52
N GLN A 242 -5.09 -12.36 17.80
CA GLN A 242 -5.24 -11.23 18.73
C GLN A 242 -3.91 -10.52 19.02
N ASP A 243 -2.81 -11.27 19.19
CA ASP A 243 -1.49 -10.69 19.43
C ASP A 243 -0.95 -10.00 18.18
N GLN A 244 -1.11 -10.61 17.00
CA GLN A 244 -0.76 -10.00 15.72
C GLN A 244 -1.52 -8.68 15.52
N HIS A 245 -2.80 -8.67 15.86
CA HIS A 245 -3.64 -7.48 15.80
C HIS A 245 -3.17 -6.40 16.77
N ARG A 246 -2.93 -6.76 18.04
CA ARG A 246 -2.45 -5.83 19.08
C ARG A 246 -1.14 -5.14 18.70
N LEU A 247 -0.20 -5.90 18.13
CA LEU A 247 1.11 -5.39 17.73
C LEU A 247 1.02 -4.46 16.49
N SER A 248 0.03 -4.69 15.63
CA SER A 248 -0.22 -3.85 14.46
C SER A 248 -0.93 -2.53 14.80
N MET A 249 -1.69 -2.49 15.91
CA MET A 249 -2.36 -1.28 16.40
C MET A 249 -1.41 -0.23 16.98
N ASN A 250 -0.18 -0.60 17.33
CA ASN A 250 0.83 0.32 17.84
C ASN A 250 1.63 1.00 16.71
N ALA A 251 1.09 1.12 15.51
CA ALA A 251 1.74 1.77 14.37
C ALA A 251 1.88 3.28 14.60
N THR A 252 3.10 3.80 14.45
CA THR A 252 3.38 5.23 14.46
C THR A 252 2.89 5.89 13.18
N SER A 253 2.64 7.19 13.20
CA SER A 253 2.22 7.94 12.00
C SER A 253 3.25 7.89 10.86
N GLU A 254 4.54 7.79 11.19
CA GLU A 254 5.62 7.62 10.22
C GLU A 254 5.54 6.27 9.51
N GLU A 255 5.33 5.19 10.29
CA GLU A 255 5.15 3.85 9.74
C GLU A 255 3.93 3.80 8.83
N LEU A 256 2.79 4.32 9.29
CA LEU A 256 1.56 4.40 8.50
C LEU A 256 1.78 5.13 7.17
N ALA A 257 2.51 6.24 7.18
CA ALA A 257 2.85 6.97 5.96
C ALA A 257 3.70 6.12 5.00
N LEU A 258 4.63 5.31 5.51
CA LEU A 258 5.49 4.44 4.71
C LEU A 258 4.73 3.25 4.11
N ILE A 259 3.73 2.70 4.82
CA ILE A 259 2.86 1.67 4.27
C ILE A 259 1.96 2.24 3.18
N ASP A 260 1.31 3.37 3.45
CA ASP A 260 0.48 4.05 2.46
C ASP A 260 1.32 4.39 1.21
N HIS A 261 2.56 4.80 1.42
CA HIS A 261 3.53 5.03 0.36
C HIS A 261 3.81 3.76 -0.47
N THR A 262 4.07 2.63 0.19
CA THR A 262 4.36 1.34 -0.46
C THR A 262 3.16 0.82 -1.25
N LEU A 263 1.95 0.92 -0.68
CA LEU A 263 0.72 0.46 -1.30
C LEU A 263 0.35 1.26 -2.55
N ASN A 264 0.48 2.59 -2.49
CA ASN A 264 0.20 3.46 -3.63
C ASN A 264 1.12 3.20 -4.85
N ARG A 265 2.23 2.46 -4.69
CA ARG A 265 3.13 2.07 -5.80
C ARG A 265 2.72 0.80 -6.53
N VAL A 266 2.08 -0.14 -5.84
CA VAL A 266 1.88 -1.52 -6.34
C VAL A 266 0.48 -1.70 -6.95
N VAL A 267 -0.43 -0.76 -6.71
CA VAL A 267 -1.83 -0.93 -7.07
C VAL A 267 -2.31 0.24 -7.88
N ASP A 268 -3.01 -0.10 -8.96
CA ASP A 268 -3.88 0.79 -9.70
C ASP A 268 -4.76 1.65 -8.75
N PRO A 269 -4.82 2.98 -8.89
CA PRO A 269 -5.51 3.87 -7.96
C PRO A 269 -6.97 3.49 -7.66
N GLU A 270 -7.73 2.98 -8.64
CA GLU A 270 -9.11 2.52 -8.46
C GLU A 270 -9.20 1.28 -7.55
N ARG A 271 -8.30 0.31 -7.72
CA ARG A 271 -8.19 -0.86 -6.84
C ARG A 271 -7.72 -0.47 -5.44
N MET A 272 -6.79 0.48 -5.33
CA MET A 272 -6.32 1.00 -4.04
C MET A 272 -7.45 1.67 -3.27
N GLN A 273 -8.26 2.49 -3.93
CA GLN A 273 -9.37 3.19 -3.28
C GLN A 273 -10.48 2.22 -2.84
N SER A 274 -10.83 1.25 -3.69
CA SER A 274 -11.77 0.18 -3.34
C SER A 274 -11.28 -0.65 -2.14
N MET A 275 -9.97 -0.86 -2.04
CA MET A 275 -9.35 -1.59 -0.95
C MET A 275 -9.25 -0.77 0.33
N LYS A 276 -8.89 0.52 0.26
CA LYS A 276 -9.00 1.43 1.42
C LYS A 276 -10.45 1.45 1.92
N GLN A 277 -11.43 1.33 1.04
CA GLN A 277 -12.81 1.18 1.45
C GLN A 277 -13.08 -0.17 2.12
N LEU A 278 -12.57 -1.27 1.55
CA LEU A 278 -12.70 -2.63 2.12
C LEU A 278 -12.08 -2.75 3.51
N LEU A 279 -10.84 -2.27 3.67
CA LEU A 279 -10.10 -2.24 4.94
C LEU A 279 -10.76 -1.34 5.98
N LYS A 280 -11.50 -0.29 5.56
CA LYS A 280 -12.35 0.52 6.46
C LYS A 280 -13.61 -0.24 6.91
N THR A 281 -14.15 -1.12 6.08
CA THR A 281 -15.42 -1.83 6.35
C THR A 281 -15.26 -3.17 7.04
N CYS A 282 -14.11 -3.83 6.91
CA CYS A 282 -13.82 -5.11 7.57
C CYS A 282 -13.13 -4.86 8.92
N SER A 283 -13.90 -4.88 10.01
CA SER A 283 -13.36 -4.73 11.36
C SER A 283 -12.91 -6.07 11.97
N PRO A 284 -11.80 -6.12 12.74
CA PRO A 284 -10.79 -5.09 12.89
C PRO A 284 -9.55 -5.51 12.08
N THR A 285 -9.43 -4.99 10.86
CA THR A 285 -8.11 -4.90 10.23
C THR A 285 -7.58 -3.51 10.59
N PRO A 286 -6.43 -3.37 11.26
CA PRO A 286 -5.95 -2.11 11.86
C PRO A 286 -5.76 -0.94 10.90
N TYR A 287 -5.80 -1.20 9.59
CA TYR A 287 -5.21 -0.26 8.65
C TYR A 287 -5.95 1.06 8.49
N LEU A 288 -7.20 1.19 8.91
CA LEU A 288 -7.99 2.40 8.61
C LEU A 288 -8.94 2.88 9.71
N ILE A 289 -8.83 2.38 10.93
CA ILE A 289 -9.56 2.96 12.08
C ILE A 289 -8.63 3.95 12.78
N GLY A 290 -8.48 5.13 12.19
CA GLY A 290 -7.83 6.28 12.86
C GLY A 290 -6.73 6.94 12.04
N CYS A 291 -7.11 7.70 11.02
CA CYS A 291 -6.45 8.91 10.51
C CYS A 291 -7.44 9.69 9.64
#